data_AF-A0A9X0R3S3-F1
#
_entry.id   AF-A0A9X0R3S3-F1
#
_cell.length_a   1.000
_cell.length_b   1.000
_cell.length_c   1.000
_cell.angle_alpha   90.00
_cell.angle_beta   90.00
_cell.angle_gamma   90.00
#
_symmetry.space_group_name_H-M   'P 1'
#
loop_
_entity.id
_entity.type
_entity.pdbx_description
1 polymer ?
#
loop_
_entity_poly.entity_id
_entity_poly.type
_entity_poly.pdbx_seq_one_letter_code
_entity_poly.pdbx_strand_id
1 'polypeptide(L)'
;MTIQDIYQTASQRGLAQSKRQFSTAYLGCAPNYLADAGWERCSTRVILHLYRRLGEEGQADLQALAFQRLLAAEAQDGGALAVGA
;
A
#
# COMPACT_ATOMS: atom_id res chain seq x y z
N MET A 1 -2.43 10.96 2.13
CA MET A 1 -3.33 9.83 1.87
C MET A 1 -2.59 8.54 2.20
N THR A 2 -3.17 7.69 3.03
CA THR A 2 -2.55 6.52 3.65
C THR A 2 -2.99 5.23 2.95
N ILE A 3 -2.35 4.09 3.28
CA ILE A 3 -2.83 2.77 2.81
C ILE A 3 -4.24 2.47 3.32
N GLN A 4 -4.63 3.03 4.46
CA GLN A 4 -6.00 2.93 4.98
C GLN A 4 -7.01 3.60 4.04
N ASP A 5 -6.68 4.78 3.51
CA ASP A 5 -7.57 5.52 2.58
C ASP A 5 -7.75 4.73 1.27
N ILE A 6 -6.68 4.11 0.78
CA ILE A 6 -6.73 3.22 -0.39
C ILE A 6 -7.62 2.01 -0.11
N TYR A 7 -7.46 1.37 1.05
CA TYR A 7 -8.33 0.25 1.45
C TYR A 7 -9.80 0.66 1.57
N GLN A 8 -10.09 1.80 2.21
CA GLN A 8 -11.47 2.28 2.36
C GLN A 8 -12.12 2.52 1.00
N THR A 9 -11.38 3.16 0.08
CA THR A 9 -11.88 3.40 -1.28
C THR A 9 -12.07 2.09 -2.06
N ALA A 10 -11.12 1.16 -1.97
CA ALA A 10 -11.25 -0.16 -2.56
C ALA A 10 -12.45 -0.93 -1.99
N SER A 11 -12.70 -0.81 -0.69
CA SER A 11 -13.82 -1.46 -0.02
C SER A 11 -15.17 -0.89 -0.42
N GLN A 12 -15.29 0.43 -0.52
CA GLN A 12 -16.49 1.10 -1.02
C GLN A 12 -16.82 0.71 -2.47
N ARG A 13 -15.82 0.37 -3.27
CA ARG A 13 -15.97 -0.14 -4.65
C ARG A 13 -16.25 -1.64 -4.74
N GLY A 14 -16.29 -2.35 -3.61
CA GLY A 14 -16.45 -3.80 -3.57
C GLY A 14 -15.22 -4.60 -4.00
N LEU A 15 -14.07 -3.95 -4.19
CA LEU A 15 -12.80 -4.59 -4.56
C LEU A 15 -12.20 -5.38 -3.39
N ALA A 16 -12.40 -4.91 -2.16
CA ALA A 16 -11.95 -5.58 -0.95
C ALA A 16 -13.05 -5.60 0.12
N GLN A 17 -13.45 -6.80 0.54
CA GLN A 17 -14.51 -7.02 1.53
C GLN A 17 -13.97 -7.03 2.97
N SER A 18 -12.66 -7.20 3.14
CA SER A 18 -12.04 -7.21 4.46
C SER A 18 -10.56 -6.84 4.40
N LYS A 19 -10.01 -6.37 5.53
CA LYS A 19 -8.56 -6.17 5.70
C LYS A 19 -7.77 -7.45 5.42
N ARG A 20 -8.37 -8.60 5.75
CA ARG A 20 -7.79 -9.93 5.52
C ARG A 20 -7.59 -10.18 4.02
N GLN A 21 -8.67 -10.02 3.26
CA GLN A 21 -8.63 -10.17 1.80
C GLN A 21 -7.71 -9.14 1.17
N PHE A 22 -7.73 -7.89 1.65
CA PHE A 22 -6.86 -6.84 1.12
C PHE A 22 -5.37 -7.16 1.35
N SER A 23 -5.03 -7.65 2.55
CA SER A 23 -3.66 -8.06 2.88
C SER A 23 -3.14 -9.15 1.95
N THR A 24 -3.98 -10.13 1.60
CA THR A 24 -3.55 -11.22 0.70
C THR A 24 -3.59 -10.83 -0.77
N ALA A 25 -4.71 -10.26 -1.24
CA ALA A 25 -4.98 -10.08 -2.67
C ALA A 25 -4.29 -8.84 -3.26
N TYR A 26 -4.15 -7.77 -2.46
CA TYR A 26 -3.58 -6.51 -2.93
C TYR A 26 -2.17 -6.28 -2.39
N LEU A 27 -1.92 -6.61 -1.12
CA LEU A 27 -0.59 -6.42 -0.51
C LEU A 27 0.36 -7.61 -0.69
N GLY A 28 -0.13 -8.77 -1.13
CA GLY A 28 0.69 -9.98 -1.31
C GLY A 28 1.27 -10.51 0.01
N CYS A 29 0.58 -10.24 1.13
CA CYS A 29 1.05 -10.51 2.48
C CYS A 29 0.15 -11.51 3.21
N ALA A 30 0.57 -11.92 4.40
CA ALA A 30 -0.24 -12.79 5.26
C ALA A 30 -1.59 -12.13 5.62
N PRO A 31 -2.65 -12.92 5.89
CA PRO A 31 -4.00 -12.37 6.08
C PRO A 31 -4.15 -11.44 7.30
N ASN A 32 -3.27 -11.57 8.30
CA ASN A 32 -3.19 -10.74 9.50
C ASN A 32 -2.24 -9.54 9.36
N TYR A 33 -1.56 -9.38 8.22
CA TYR A 33 -0.50 -8.38 8.06
C TYR A 33 -0.92 -6.97 8.47
N LEU A 34 -2.06 -6.48 7.99
CA LEU A 34 -2.54 -5.14 8.35
C LEU A 34 -3.01 -5.01 9.82
N ALA A 35 -3.36 -6.12 10.46
CA ALA A 35 -3.66 -6.13 11.89
C ALA A 35 -2.38 -6.01 12.73
N ASP A 36 -1.28 -6.61 12.28
CA ASP A 36 -0.03 -6.70 13.03
C ASP A 36 0.93 -5.53 12.73
N ALA A 37 1.16 -5.22 11.45
CA ALA A 37 2.07 -4.17 11.02
C ALA A 37 1.44 -2.77 11.13
N GLY A 38 0.12 -2.69 11.02
CA GLY A 38 -0.61 -1.43 10.92
C GLY A 38 -0.42 -0.73 9.57
N TRP A 39 -1.27 0.26 9.30
CA TRP A 39 -1.37 0.93 7.99
C TRP A 39 -0.17 1.78 7.59
N GLU A 40 0.50 2.38 8.59
CA GLU A 40 1.60 3.33 8.39
C GLU A 40 2.95 2.65 8.11
N ARG A 41 3.11 1.38 8.53
CA ARG A 41 4.39 0.65 8.48
C ARG A 41 4.49 -0.33 7.30
N CYS A 42 3.67 -0.13 6.27
CA CYS A 42 3.78 -0.91 5.05
C CYS A 42 5.13 -0.62 4.38
N SER A 43 5.92 -1.67 4.14
CA SER A 43 7.23 -1.51 3.51
C SER A 43 7.09 -1.09 2.03
N THR A 44 8.14 -0.46 1.48
CA THR A 44 8.22 -0.07 0.06
C THR A 44 7.89 -1.23 -0.88
N ARG A 45 8.34 -2.46 -0.56
CA ARG A 45 8.01 -3.67 -1.31
C ARG A 45 6.50 -3.98 -1.32
N VAL A 46 5.83 -3.82 -0.19
CA VAL A 46 4.38 -4.04 -0.06
C VAL A 46 3.60 -2.99 -0.85
N ILE A 47 4.02 -1.73 -0.79
CA ILE A 47 3.41 -0.64 -1.55
C ILE A 47 3.59 -0.86 -3.07
N LEU A 48 4.77 -1.32 -3.50
CA LEU A 48 5.02 -1.68 -4.89
C LEU A 48 4.12 -2.82 -5.37
N HIS A 49 3.89 -3.83 -4.52
CA HIS A 49 2.95 -4.91 -4.84
C HIS A 49 1.53 -4.38 -5.02
N LEU A 50 1.08 -3.51 -4.11
CA LEU A 50 -0.22 -2.84 -4.20
C LEU A 50 -0.37 -2.06 -5.50
N TYR A 51 0.64 -1.26 -5.87
CA TYR A 51 0.66 -0.51 -7.13
C TYR A 51 0.47 -1.42 -8.35
N ARG A 52 1.17 -2.56 -8.40
CA ARG A 52 1.07 -3.52 -9.52
C ARG A 52 -0.33 -4.13 -9.61
N ARG A 53 -0.85 -4.63 -8.49
CA ARG A 53 -2.19 -5.26 -8.44
C ARG A 53 -3.29 -4.31 -8.87
N LEU A 54 -3.24 -3.05 -8.42
CA LEU A 54 -4.22 -2.03 -8.82
C LEU A 54 -4.14 -1.71 -10.32
N GLY A 55 -2.94 -1.72 -10.91
CA GLY A 55 -2.76 -1.58 -12.36
C GLY A 55 -3.32 -2.75 -13.16
N GLU A 56 -3.09 -3.98 -12.70
CA GLU A 56 -3.65 -5.20 -13.31
C GLU A 56 -5.19 -5.20 -13.31
N GLU A 57 -5.80 -4.58 -12.31
CA GLU A 57 -7.27 -4.47 -12.17
C GLU A 57 -7.84 -3.17 -12.76
N GLY A 58 -7.02 -2.37 -13.44
CA GLY A 58 -7.45 -1.14 -14.11
C GLY A 58 -7.88 -0.01 -13.16
N GLN A 59 -7.49 -0.05 -11.89
CA GLN A 59 -7.81 0.97 -10.89
C GLN A 59 -6.79 2.11 -10.92
N ALA A 60 -6.78 2.88 -12.02
CA ALA A 60 -5.76 3.88 -12.30
C ALA A 60 -5.61 4.96 -11.21
N ASP A 61 -6.72 5.37 -10.59
CA ASP A 61 -6.71 6.37 -9.54
C ASP A 61 -6.13 5.83 -8.23
N LEU A 62 -6.53 4.64 -7.80
CA LEU A 62 -5.95 3.97 -6.64
C LEU A 62 -4.47 3.63 -6.89
N GLN A 63 -4.12 3.25 -8.12
CA GLN A 63 -2.75 2.99 -8.53
C GLN A 63 -1.89 4.26 -8.40
N ALA A 64 -2.39 5.42 -8.82
CA ALA A 64 -1.70 6.69 -8.66
C ALA A 64 -1.47 7.04 -7.18
N LEU A 65 -2.46 6.77 -6.32
CA LEU A 65 -2.32 6.96 -4.87
C LEU A 65 -1.27 6.03 -4.26
N ALA A 66 -1.25 4.75 -4.67
CA ALA A 66 -0.23 3.80 -4.24
C ALA A 66 1.18 4.25 -4.70
N PHE A 67 1.29 4.80 -5.90
CA PHE A 67 2.55 5.34 -6.41
C PHE A 67 3.02 6.58 -5.64
N GLN A 68 2.13 7.52 -5.32
CA GLN A 68 2.47 8.66 -4.46
C GLN A 68 2.98 8.19 -3.09
N ARG A 69 2.37 7.16 -2.50
CA ARG A 69 2.82 6.61 -1.22
C ARG A 69 4.18 5.91 -1.33
N LEU A 70 4.46 5.27 -2.46
CA LEU A 70 5.74 4.63 -2.76
C LEU A 70 6.86 5.67 -2.78
N LEU A 71 6.69 6.77 -3.52
CA LEU A 71 7.66 7.86 -3.58
C LEU A 71 7.89 8.49 -2.20
N ALA A 72 6.83 8.65 -1.40
CA ALA A 72 6.96 9.16 -0.04
C ALA A 72 7.72 8.20 0.89
N ALA A 73 7.58 6.88 0.71
CA ALA A 73 8.34 5.88 1.47
C ALA A 73 9.82 5.90 1.08
N GLU A 74 10.14 5.96 -0.22
CA GLU A 74 11.52 6.04 -0.70
C GLU A 74 12.23 7.33 -0.26
N ALA A 75 11.52 8.46 -0.20
CA ALA A 75 12.09 9.71 0.31
C ALA A 75 12.46 9.62 1.80
N GLN A 76 11.70 8.85 2.60
CA GLN A 76 11.98 8.63 4.02
C GLN A 76 13.17 7.67 4.21
N ASP A 77 13.23 6.60 3.41
CA ASP A 77 14.33 5.63 3.44
C ASP A 77 15.65 6.26 2.91
N GLY A 78 15.58 7.09 1.87
CA GLY A 78 16.73 7.81 1.30
C GLY A 78 17.23 8.98 2.16
N GLY A 79 16.34 9.65 2.89
CA GLY A 79 16.71 10.71 3.83
C GLY A 79 17.53 10.22 5.02
N ALA A 80 17.34 8.97 5.44
CA ALA A 80 18.13 8.34 6.51
C ALA A 80 19.61 8.16 6.13
N LEU A 81 19.94 8.08 4.84
CA LEU A 81 21.32 7.99 4.35
C LEU A 81 22.01 9.37 4.19
N ALA A 82 21.25 10.47 4.16
CA ALA A 82 21.79 11.81 3.93
C ALA A 82 22.24 12.54 5.21
N VAL A 83 21.92 12.02 6.41
CA VAL A 83 22.28 12.65 7.71
C VAL A 83 23.53 11.99 8.34
N GLY A 84 24.21 11.11 7.61
CA GLY A 84 25.35 10.34 8.10
C GLY A 84 26.58 10.32 7.18
N ALA A 85 26.75 11.34 6.33
CA ALA A 85 27.95 11.52 5.50
C ALA A 85 28.70 12.81 5.88
#